data_AF-W7IK98-F1
#
_entry.id   AF-W7IK98-F1
#
_cell.length_a   1.000
_cell.length_b   1.000
_cell.length_c   1.000
_cell.angle_alpha   90.00
_cell.angle_beta   90.00
_cell.angle_gamma   90.00
#
_symmetry.space_group_name_H-M   'P 1'
#
loop_
_entity.id
_entity.type
_entity.pdbx_description
1 polymer ?
#
loop_
_entity_poly.entity_id
_entity_poly.type
_entity_poly.pdbx_seq_one_letter_code
_entity_poly.pdbx_strand_id
1 'polypeptide(L)'
;MVAPGGKIDIQPDVAARAAERFAAAAERLAGVAATLEGALGAAGECWGDDESGQEFAKDYVPGADGTAQGFAAVVEGLRNVHRGLVDTARSYRDTEGTNTAGFGGGG
;
A
#
# COMPACT_ATOMS: atom_id res chain seq x y z
N MET A 1 -14.28 17.83 -36.08
CA MET A 1 -15.48 17.62 -35.25
C MET A 1 -15.12 16.60 -34.18
N VAL A 2 -14.68 17.05 -33.00
CA VAL A 2 -14.41 16.16 -31.84
C VAL A 2 -15.69 16.15 -31.02
N ALA A 3 -16.27 14.97 -30.80
CA ALA A 3 -17.47 14.84 -29.98
C ALA A 3 -17.17 15.24 -28.52
N PRO A 4 -18.02 16.06 -27.87
CA PRO A 4 -17.83 16.44 -26.48
C PRO A 4 -18.26 15.28 -25.59
N GLY A 5 -17.29 14.64 -24.94
CA GLY A 5 -17.54 13.53 -24.04
C GLY A 5 -16.42 12.51 -24.10
N GLY A 6 -15.17 12.95 -23.93
CA GLY A 6 -14.09 12.04 -23.60
C GLY A 6 -14.35 11.46 -22.23
N LYS A 7 -15.22 10.45 -22.16
CA LYS A 7 -15.37 9.60 -20.98
C LYS A 7 -13.97 9.03 -20.77
N ILE A 8 -13.33 9.39 -19.68
CA ILE A 8 -12.16 8.64 -19.23
C ILE A 8 -12.76 7.28 -18.87
N ASP A 9 -12.75 6.36 -19.83
CA ASP A 9 -13.10 4.97 -19.63
C ASP A 9 -11.99 4.39 -18.74
N ILE A 10 -12.08 4.62 -17.43
CA ILE A 10 -11.36 3.80 -16.46
C ILE A 10 -11.99 2.42 -16.61
N GLN A 11 -11.35 1.60 -17.43
CA GLN A 11 -11.65 0.18 -17.58
C GLN A 11 -11.55 -0.44 -16.16
N PRO A 12 -12.67 -0.82 -15.52
CA PRO A 12 -12.68 -1.23 -14.12
C PRO A 12 -11.84 -2.49 -13.89
N ASP A 13 -11.65 -3.31 -14.93
CA ASP A 13 -10.73 -4.42 -15.03
C ASP A 13 -9.25 -3.97 -14.97
N VAL A 14 -8.86 -2.90 -15.67
CA VAL A 14 -7.51 -2.33 -15.58
C VAL A 14 -7.25 -1.79 -14.18
N ALA A 15 -8.22 -1.10 -13.58
CA ALA A 15 -8.13 -0.62 -12.20
C ALA A 15 -8.01 -1.77 -11.19
N ALA A 16 -8.81 -2.84 -11.36
CA ALA A 16 -8.74 -4.04 -10.51
C ALA A 16 -7.37 -4.74 -10.63
N ARG A 17 -6.84 -4.89 -11.85
CA ARG A 17 -5.51 -5.48 -12.08
C ARG A 17 -4.38 -4.65 -11.50
N ALA A 18 -4.49 -3.32 -11.58
CA ALA A 18 -3.55 -2.43 -10.92
C ALA A 18 -3.63 -2.59 -9.39
N ALA A 19 -4.85 -2.64 -8.84
CA ALA A 19 -5.08 -2.84 -7.42
C ALA A 19 -4.41 -4.13 -6.91
N GLU A 20 -4.61 -5.26 -7.58
CA GLU A 20 -3.96 -6.54 -7.24
C GLU A 20 -2.42 -6.43 -7.19
N ARG A 21 -1.82 -5.71 -8.14
CA ARG A 21 -0.36 -5.51 -8.18
C ARG A 21 0.13 -4.67 -7.00
N PHE A 22 -0.60 -3.61 -6.64
CA PHE A 22 -0.27 -2.80 -5.46
C PHE A 22 -0.43 -3.58 -4.15
N ALA A 23 -1.46 -4.42 -4.05
CA ALA A 23 -1.63 -5.32 -2.91
C ALA A 23 -0.45 -6.31 -2.79
N ALA A 24 -0.08 -6.98 -3.89
CA ALA A 24 1.05 -7.90 -3.90
C ALA A 24 2.39 -7.22 -3.56
N ALA A 25 2.59 -5.98 -4.05
CA ALA A 25 3.77 -5.19 -3.70
C ALA A 25 3.78 -4.80 -2.22
N ALA A 26 2.64 -4.40 -1.65
CA ALA A 26 2.50 -4.08 -0.24
C ALA A 26 2.82 -5.28 0.65
N GLU A 27 2.30 -6.47 0.33
CA GLU A 27 2.57 -7.69 1.09
C GLU A 27 4.05 -8.12 1.00
N ARG A 28 4.68 -7.98 -0.16
CA ARG A 28 6.13 -8.22 -0.30
C ARG A 28 6.95 -7.28 0.57
N LEU A 29 6.61 -5.98 0.57
CA LEU A 29 7.30 -4.99 1.38
C LEU A 29 7.05 -5.20 2.87
N ALA A 30 5.84 -5.61 3.26
CA ALA A 30 5.53 -5.99 4.64
C ALA A 30 6.38 -7.19 5.10
N GLY A 31 6.55 -8.21 4.24
CA GLY A 31 7.42 -9.34 4.55
C GLY A 31 8.90 -8.95 4.70
N VAL A 32 9.40 -8.05 3.85
CA VAL A 32 10.76 -7.50 3.96
C VAL A 32 10.91 -6.69 5.24
N ALA A 33 9.93 -5.84 5.58
CA ALA A 33 9.92 -5.04 6.80
C ALA A 33 9.96 -5.93 8.04
N ALA A 34 9.11 -6.96 8.11
CA ALA A 34 9.10 -7.91 9.22
C ALA A 34 10.43 -8.68 9.35
N THR A 35 11.05 -9.02 8.22
CA THR A 35 12.38 -9.67 8.21
C THR A 35 13.45 -8.72 8.74
N LEU A 36 13.41 -7.45 8.32
CA LEU A 36 14.33 -6.41 8.79
C LEU A 36 14.16 -6.13 10.28
N GLU A 37 12.92 -5.96 10.76
CA GLU A 37 12.61 -5.81 12.18
C GLU A 37 13.10 -7.01 13.00
N GLY A 38 12.89 -8.22 12.51
CA GLY A 38 13.40 -9.44 13.13
C GLY A 38 14.92 -9.47 13.21
N ALA A 39 15.62 -9.04 12.15
CA ALA A 39 17.08 -8.96 12.14
C ALA A 39 17.62 -7.87 13.09
N LEU A 40 16.99 -6.69 13.12
CA LEU A 40 17.34 -5.58 14.00
C LEU A 40 17.09 -5.93 15.48
N GLY A 41 15.96 -6.59 15.77
CA GLY A 41 15.64 -7.06 17.13
C GLY A 41 16.52 -8.22 17.59
N ALA A 42 16.86 -9.17 16.70
CA ALA A 42 17.79 -10.25 17.00
C ALA A 42 19.22 -9.73 17.23
N ALA A 43 19.57 -8.62 16.60
CA ALA A 43 20.82 -7.92 16.81
C ALA A 43 20.86 -7.10 18.12
N GLY A 44 19.88 -7.21 19.05
CA GLY A 44 19.79 -6.50 20.34
C GLY A 44 21.03 -6.59 21.25
N GLU A 45 20.93 -6.90 22.55
CA GLU A 45 22.05 -6.87 23.53
C GLU A 45 23.32 -7.72 23.21
N CYS A 46 23.46 -8.23 21.99
CA CYS A 46 24.70 -8.81 21.48
C CYS A 46 25.92 -7.86 21.56
N TRP A 47 25.70 -6.55 21.71
CA TRP A 47 26.76 -5.55 21.97
C TRP A 47 27.15 -5.41 23.46
N GLY A 48 26.49 -6.14 24.37
CA GLY A 48 26.82 -6.14 25.80
C GLY A 48 26.31 -4.91 26.57
N ASP A 49 26.32 -5.03 27.90
CA ASP A 49 25.81 -3.99 28.82
C ASP A 49 26.93 -3.04 29.33
N ASP A 50 28.12 -3.14 28.73
CA ASP A 50 29.25 -2.27 29.04
C ASP A 50 29.11 -0.88 28.40
N GLU A 51 29.98 0.05 28.81
CA GLU A 51 29.94 1.45 28.37
C GLU A 51 30.05 1.61 26.85
N SER A 52 30.73 0.69 26.16
CA SER A 52 30.82 0.69 24.69
C SER A 52 29.53 0.15 24.05
N GLY A 53 28.91 -0.86 24.65
CA GLY A 53 27.60 -1.37 24.25
C GLY A 53 26.47 -0.35 24.42
N GLN A 54 26.49 0.42 25.51
CA GLN A 54 25.52 1.50 25.74
C GLN A 54 25.68 2.67 24.75
N GLU A 55 26.91 3.07 24.42
CA GLU A 55 27.15 4.11 23.41
C GLU A 55 26.77 3.65 22.00
N PHE A 56 26.99 2.37 21.66
CA PHE A 56 26.52 1.84 20.38
C PHE A 56 24.98 1.81 20.29
N ALA A 57 24.31 1.37 21.35
CA ALA A 57 22.85 1.31 21.41
C ALA A 57 22.18 2.68 21.23
N LYS A 58 22.83 3.73 21.72
CA LYS A 58 22.34 5.12 21.70
C LYS A 58 21.98 5.62 20.31
N ASP A 59 22.79 5.27 19.31
CA ASP A 59 22.57 5.67 17.92
C ASP A 59 21.93 4.54 17.09
N TYR A 60 22.27 3.29 17.39
CA TYR A 60 21.75 2.14 16.65
C TYR A 60 20.25 1.94 16.85
N VAL A 61 19.78 1.95 18.10
CA VAL A 61 18.36 1.66 18.41
C VAL A 61 17.42 2.69 17.77
N PRO A 62 17.64 4.01 17.90
CA PRO A 62 16.79 5.00 17.23
C PRO A 62 16.84 4.91 15.71
N GLY A 63 18.01 4.60 15.13
CA GLY A 63 18.15 4.42 13.68
C GLY A 63 17.42 3.18 13.16
N ALA A 64 17.50 2.07 13.90
CA ALA A 64 16.77 0.83 13.63
C ALA A 64 15.26 1.06 13.68
N ASP A 65 14.78 1.70 14.74
CA ASP A 65 13.36 2.04 14.92
C ASP A 65 12.85 2.99 13.83
N GLY A 66 13.61 4.03 13.50
CA GLY A 66 13.26 4.95 12.42
C GLY A 66 13.20 4.28 11.05
N THR A 67 14.08 3.30 10.80
CA THR A 67 14.05 2.50 9.56
C THR A 67 12.80 1.62 9.51
N ALA A 68 12.46 0.94 10.60
CA ALA A 68 11.26 0.11 10.71
C ALA A 68 9.98 0.96 10.47
N GLN A 69 9.88 2.11 11.15
CA GLN A 69 8.76 3.05 10.96
C GLN A 69 8.65 3.55 9.52
N GLY A 70 9.77 3.85 8.86
CA GLY A 70 9.79 4.26 7.46
C GLY A 70 9.25 3.19 6.52
N PHE A 71 9.65 1.92 6.72
CA PHE A 71 9.12 0.79 5.96
C PHE A 71 7.62 0.60 6.19
N ALA A 72 7.16 0.69 7.44
CA ALA A 72 5.74 0.61 7.78
C ALA A 72 4.91 1.69 7.06
N ALA A 73 5.42 2.93 7.00
CA ALA A 73 4.76 4.03 6.29
C ALA A 73 4.65 3.77 4.78
N VAL A 74 5.68 3.19 4.15
CA VAL A 74 5.64 2.82 2.72
C VAL A 74 4.60 1.72 2.46
N VAL A 75 4.53 0.71 3.33
CA VAL A 75 3.53 -0.36 3.23
C VAL A 75 2.10 0.21 3.33
N GLU A 76 1.85 1.10 4.30
CA GLU A 76 0.56 1.78 4.43
C GLU A 76 0.24 2.64 3.20
N GLY A 77 1.22 3.36 2.65
CA GLY A 77 1.06 4.12 1.40
C GLY A 77 0.57 3.24 0.23
N LEU A 78 1.19 2.07 0.04
CA LEU A 78 0.79 1.13 -1.01
C LEU A 78 -0.61 0.54 -0.76
N ARG A 79 -0.95 0.25 0.50
CA ARG A 79 -2.29 -0.21 0.89
C ARG A 79 -3.36 0.85 0.61
N ASN A 80 -3.05 2.12 0.81
CA ASN A 80 -3.94 3.23 0.50
C ASN A 80 -4.17 3.38 -1.01
N VAL A 81 -3.11 3.24 -1.84
CA VAL A 81 -3.25 3.21 -3.30
C VAL A 81 -4.12 2.04 -3.76
N HIS A 82 -3.91 0.85 -3.19
CA HIS A 82 -4.77 -0.32 -3.45
C HIS A 82 -6.25 -0.02 -3.15
N ARG A 83 -6.55 0.51 -1.96
CA ARG A 83 -7.93 0.89 -1.57
C ARG A 83 -8.55 1.89 -2.55
N GLY A 84 -7.82 2.96 -2.89
CA GLY A 84 -8.31 3.96 -3.84
C GLY A 84 -8.63 3.40 -5.23
N LEU A 85 -7.83 2.45 -5.73
CA LEU A 85 -8.09 1.77 -7.00
C LEU A 85 -9.32 0.86 -6.93
N VAL A 86 -9.50 0.12 -5.82
CA VAL A 86 -10.69 -0.72 -5.60
C VAL A 86 -11.95 0.12 -5.53
N ASP A 87 -11.92 1.23 -4.78
CA ASP A 87 -13.06 2.13 -4.61
C ASP A 87 -13.45 2.83 -5.92
N THR A 88 -12.44 3.20 -6.72
CA THR A 88 -12.66 3.72 -8.07
C THR A 88 -13.33 2.66 -8.95
N ALA A 89 -12.81 1.43 -8.98
CA ALA A 89 -13.38 0.34 -9.79
C ALA A 89 -14.81 -0.06 -9.37
N ARG A 90 -15.17 0.13 -8.09
CA ARG A 90 -16.54 -0.06 -7.58
C ARG A 90 -17.47 1.06 -8.04
N SER A 91 -17.07 2.31 -7.83
CA SER A 91 -17.86 3.49 -8.23
C SER A 91 -18.24 3.48 -9.71
N TYR A 92 -17.32 3.05 -10.59
CA TYR A 92 -17.60 2.90 -12.02
C TYR A 92 -18.65 1.80 -12.31
N ARG A 93 -18.55 0.64 -11.66
CA ARG A 93 -19.52 -0.46 -11.81
C ARG A 93 -20.91 -0.05 -11.33
N ASP A 94 -21.00 0.65 -10.20
CA ASP A 94 -22.27 1.09 -9.63
C ASP A 94 -22.94 2.15 -10.52
N THR A 95 -22.16 3.06 -11.10
CA THR A 95 -22.64 4.08 -12.04
C THR A 95 -23.15 3.43 -13.34
N GLU A 96 -22.42 2.45 -13.88
CA GLU A 96 -22.83 1.75 -15.10
C GLU A 96 -24.08 0.88 -14.87
N GLY A 97 -24.16 0.18 -13.74
CA GLY A 97 -25.33 -0.62 -13.36
C GLY A 97 -26.58 0.23 -13.15
N THR A 98 -26.44 1.42 -12.59
CA THR A 98 -27.54 2.37 -12.40
C THR A 98 -28.03 2.93 -13.74
N ASN A 99 -27.11 3.28 -14.65
CA ASN A 99 -27.47 3.78 -15.97
C ASN A 99 -28.16 2.69 -16.81
N THR A 100 -27.61 1.47 -16.84
CA THR A 100 -28.21 0.35 -17.59
C THR A 100 -29.58 -0.09 -17.02
N ALA A 101 -29.77 -0.07 -15.71
CA ALA A 101 -31.08 -0.30 -15.10
C ALA A 101 -32.10 0.82 -15.40
N GLY A 102 -31.65 2.07 -15.45
CA GLY A 102 -32.49 3.22 -15.78
C GLY A 102 -32.96 3.27 -17.24
N PHE A 103 -32.12 2.80 -18.18
CA PHE A 103 -32.47 2.76 -19.61
C PHE A 103 -33.19 1.47 -20.05
N GLY A 104 -33.12 0.39 -19.27
CA GLY A 104 -33.84 -0.87 -19.54
C GLY A 104 -35.28 -0.93 -19.02
N GLY A 105 -35.70 0.05 -18.21
CA GLY A 105 -37.03 0.08 -17.56
C GLY A 105 -38.09 0.98 -18.23
N GLY A 106 -37.76 1.67 -19.32
CA GLY A 106 -38.69 2.53 -20.06
C GLY A 106 -39.19 1.85 -21.33
N GLY A 107 -40.22 1.01 -21.20
CA GLY A 107 -41.07 0.56 -22.32
C GLY A 107 -42.18 1.54 -22.62
#